data_AF-A0A392SGS9-F1
#
_entry.id   AF-A0A392SGS9-F1
#
_cell.length_a   1.000
_cell.length_b   1.000
_cell.length_c   1.000
_cell.angle_alpha   90.00
_cell.angle_beta   90.00
_cell.angle_gamma   90.00
#
_symmetry.space_group_name_H-M   'P 1'
#
loop_
_entity.id
_entity.type
_entity.pdbx_description
1 polymer ?
#
loop_
_entity_poly.entity_id
_entity_poly.type
_entity_poly.pdbx_seq_one_letter_code
_entity_poly.pdbx_strand_id
1 'polypeptide(L)' 'MKELASIIETGSNSKEVRRIFRAVRLTMALRPKLTAPVLSSFIDHVLPPASDSHSRLSSYLPNPK' A
#
# COMPACT_ATOMS: atom_id res chain seq x y z
N MET A 1 18.54 -5.77 -14.47
CA MET A 1 18.58 -4.65 -13.49
C MET A 1 19.37 -3.43 -13.97
N LYS A 2 20.49 -3.58 -14.69
CA LYS A 2 21.32 -2.44 -15.14
C LYS A 2 20.63 -1.47 -16.13
N GLU A 3 19.72 -1.98 -16.94
CA GLU A 3 19.05 -1.21 -17.99
C GLU A 3 18.01 -0.20 -17.47
N LEU A 4 17.31 -0.53 -16.37
CA LEU A 4 16.40 0.43 -15.73
C LEU A 4 17.16 1.56 -15.04
N ALA A 5 18.36 1.28 -14.51
CA ALA A 5 19.20 2.30 -13.91
C ALA A 5 19.75 3.29 -14.95
N SER A 6 20.18 2.81 -16.11
CA SER A 6 20.72 3.68 -17.17
C SER A 6 19.66 4.60 -17.80
N ILE A 7 18.41 4.14 -17.93
CA ILE A 7 17.28 4.95 -18.43
C ILE A 7 16.86 6.04 -17.41
N ILE A 8 17.04 5.78 -16.12
CA ILE A 8 16.82 6.79 -15.06
C ILE A 8 17.94 7.83 -15.05
N GLU A 9 19.20 7.40 -15.15
CA GLU A 9 20.37 8.29 -15.18
C GLU A 9 20.39 9.22 -16.40
N THR A 10 19.90 8.78 -17.56
CA THR A 10 19.86 9.58 -18.80
C THR A 10 18.74 10.62 -18.84
N GLY A 11 17.90 10.72 -17.81
CA GLY A 11 16.91 11.80 -17.67
C GLY A 11 15.73 11.76 -18.68
N SER A 12 15.71 10.78 -19.59
CA SER A 12 14.72 10.67 -20.68
C SER A 12 13.27 10.51 -20.16
N ASN A 13 13.08 9.96 -18.96
CA ASN A 13 11.78 9.82 -18.29
C ASN A 13 11.66 10.59 -16.96
N SER A 14 12.42 11.67 -16.80
CA SER A 14 12.53 12.40 -15.53
C SER A 14 11.19 12.83 -14.91
N LYS A 15 10.18 13.19 -15.73
CA LYS A 15 8.83 13.55 -15.23
C LYS A 15 8.03 12.35 -14.71
N GLU A 16 8.11 11.21 -15.38
CA GLU A 16 7.40 9.98 -15.00
C GLU A 16 8.04 9.33 -13.78
N VAL A 17 9.36 9.24 -13.76
CA VAL A 17 10.13 8.74 -12.61
C VAL A 17 9.83 9.59 -11.37
N ARG A 18 9.76 10.92 -11.50
CA ARG A 18 9.35 11.80 -10.40
C ARG A 18 7.91 11.55 -9.93
N ARG A 19 6.96 11.32 -10.86
CA ARG A 19 5.56 11.01 -10.52
C ARG A 19 5.46 9.69 -9.76
N ILE A 20 6.15 8.65 -10.24
CA ILE A 20 6.23 7.34 -9.57
C ILE A 20 6.83 7.50 -8.17
N PHE A 21 7.96 8.18 -8.06
CA PHE A 21 8.62 8.39 -6.77
C PHE A 21 7.74 9.16 -5.78
N ARG A 22 7.00 10.18 -6.23
CA ARG A 22 6.02 10.90 -5.40
C ARG A 22 4.89 9.97 -4.94
N ALA A 23 4.32 9.16 -5.83
CA ALA A 23 3.30 8.19 -5.47
C ALA A 23 3.81 7.19 -4.43
N VAL A 24 5.00 6.61 -4.64
CA VAL A 24 5.64 5.70 -3.68
C VAL A 24 5.84 6.38 -2.32
N ARG A 25 6.34 7.61 -2.28
CA ARG A 25 6.51 8.37 -1.02
C ARG A 25 5.19 8.59 -0.29
N LEU A 26 4.13 8.95 -1.01
CA LEU A 26 2.80 9.12 -0.42
C LEU A 26 2.27 7.80 0.14
N THR A 27 2.41 6.69 -0.59
CA THR A 27 2.04 5.36 -0.14
C THR A 27 2.83 4.94 1.11
N MET A 28 4.14 5.20 1.14
CA MET A 28 4.98 4.91 2.31
C MET A 28 4.63 5.77 3.52
N ALA A 29 4.27 7.04 3.32
CA ALA A 29 3.82 7.93 4.39
C ALA A 29 2.44 7.55 4.96
N LEU A 30 1.59 6.90 4.14
CA LEU A 30 0.30 6.39 4.58
C LEU A 30 0.42 5.07 5.35
N ARG A 31 1.36 4.20 4.97
CA ARG A 31 1.57 2.87 5.57
C ARG A 31 1.53 2.84 7.12
N PRO A 32 2.25 3.70 7.87
CA PRO A 32 2.22 3.66 9.33
C PRO A 32 0.88 4.13 9.95
N LYS A 33 0.02 4.80 9.17
CA LYS A 33 -1.31 5.26 9.62
C LYS A 33 -2.38 4.17 9.50
N LEU A 34 -2.11 3.12 8.73
CA LEU A 34 -3.00 1.97 8.56
C LEU A 34 -2.81 1.01 9.74
N THR A 35 -3.31 1.42 10.91
CA THR A 35 -3.23 0.62 12.14
C THR A 35 -4.25 -0.53 12.11
N ALA A 36 -3.98 -1.60 12.87
CA ALA A 36 -4.90 -2.74 12.95
C ALA A 36 -6.35 -2.34 13.32
N PRO A 37 -6.59 -1.41 14.28
CA PRO A 37 -7.96 -0.97 14.58
C PRO A 37 -8.65 -0.27 13.40
N VAL A 38 -7.92 0.59 12.67
CA VAL A 38 -8.47 1.31 11.50
C VAL A 38 -8.82 0.32 10.38
N LEU A 39 -7.94 -0.66 10.14
CA LEU A 39 -8.17 -1.68 9.13
C LEU A 39 -9.32 -2.62 9.51
N SER A 40 -9.42 -3.02 10.79
CA SER A 40 -10.55 -3.81 11.28
C SER A 40 -11.87 -3.06 11.08
N SER A 41 -11.95 -1.81 11.53
CA SER A 41 -13.16 -0.99 11.38
C SER A 41 -13.55 -0.79 9.92
N PHE A 42 -12.58 -0.67 9.01
CA PHE A 42 -12.84 -0.60 7.57
C PHE A 42 -13.41 -1.91 7.03
N ILE A 43 -12.84 -3.06 7.40
CA ILE A 43 -13.32 -4.38 6.99
C ILE A 43 -14.75 -4.61 7.49
N ASP A 44 -15.02 -4.28 8.76
CA ASP A 44 -16.36 -4.37 9.38
C ASP A 44 -17.39 -3.45 8.70
N HIS A 45 -16.95 -2.30 8.19
CA HIS A 45 -17.81 -1.34 7.50
C HIS A 45 -18.19 -1.77 6.09
N VAL A 46 -17.22 -2.31 5.33
CA VAL A 46 -17.38 -2.56 3.89
C VAL A 46 -17.91 -3.95 3.59
N LEU A 47 -17.73 -4.91 4.50
CA LEU A 47 -18.09 -6.31 4.27
C LEU A 47 -19.20 -6.76 5.22
N PRO A 48 -20.15 -7.58 4.73
CA PRO A 48 -21.10 -8.25 5.60
C PRO A 48 -20.38 -9.10 6.66
N PRO A 49 -20.81 -9.03 7.94
CA PRO A 49 -20.30 -9.91 8.99
C PRO A 49 -20.43 -11.37 8.57
N ALA A 50 -19.43 -12.19 8.93
CA ALA A 50 -19.35 -13.62 8.61
C ALA A 50 -19.27 -13.99 7.11
N SER A 51 -19.04 -13.01 6.22
CA SER A 51 -18.65 -13.32 4.84
C SER A 51 -17.25 -13.93 4.77
N ASP A 52 -17.02 -14.84 3.81
CA ASP A 52 -15.71 -15.45 3.60
C ASP A 52 -14.62 -14.40 3.35
N SER A 53 -14.96 -13.32 2.64
CA SER A 53 -14.08 -12.17 2.40
C SER A 53 -13.70 -11.46 3.70
N HIS A 54 -14.67 -11.26 4.61
CA HIS A 54 -14.42 -10.64 5.92
C HIS A 54 -13.45 -11.49 6.74
N SER A 55 -13.72 -12.79 6.85
CA SER A 55 -12.86 -13.73 7.61
C SER A 55 -11.43 -13.78 7.06
N ARG A 56 -11.29 -13.90 5.74
CA ARG A 56 -9.97 -13.93 5.08
C ARG A 56 -9.20 -12.63 5.29
N LEU A 57 -9.83 -11.47 5.12
CA LEU A 57 -9.15 -10.19 5.26
C LEU A 57 -8.78 -9.88 6.71
N SER A 58 -9.65 -10.23 7.65
CA SER A 58 -9.38 -10.09 9.08
C SER A 58 -8.17 -10.91 9.52
N SER A 59 -7.93 -12.09 8.92
CA SER A 59 -6.76 -12.93 9.24
C SER A 59 -5.40 -12.32 8.85
N TYR A 60 -5.39 -11.32 7.96
CA TYR A 60 -4.16 -10.60 7.59
C TYR A 60 -3.84 -9.42 8.51
N LEU A 61 -4.74 -9.09 9.43
CA LEU A 61 -4.49 -8.03 10.40
C LEU A 61 -3.39 -8.47 11.36
N PRO A 62 -2.42 -7.60 11.68
CA PRO A 62 -1.36 -7.95 12.60
C PRO A 62 -1.95 -8.19 13.99
N ASN A 63 -1.64 -9.35 14.57
CA ASN A 63 -2.06 -9.68 15.92
C ASN A 63 -1.54 -8.62 16.90
N PRO A 64 -2.38 -8.11 17.81
CA PRO A 64 -1.88 -7.30 18.91
C PRO A 64 -0.88 -8.15 19.71
N LYS A 65 0.36 -7.68 19.80
CA LYS A 65 1.37 -8.23 20.70
C LYS A 65 1.02 -7.88 22.15
#